data_AF-A0A803VPF1-F1
#
_entry.id   AF-A0A803VPF1-F1
#
_cell.length_a   1.000
_cell.length_b   1.000
_cell.length_c   1.000
_cell.angle_alpha   90.00
_cell.angle_beta   90.00
_cell.angle_gamma   90.00
#
_symmetry.space_group_name_H-M   'P 1'
#
loop_
_entity.id
_entity.type
_entity.pdbx_description
1 polymer ?
#
loop_
_entity_poly.entity_id
_entity_poly.type
_entity_poly.pdbx_seq_one_letter_code
_entity_poly.pdbx_strand_id
1 'polypeptide(L)'
;MRSLLALLLVTLALAALCCCEKDPKRPSGSLSADSIKITKEVANAFVKRRKRSSPYEWYFEFYKSPLEQQHERCENYPPCDYLADQVGFALAYSRFFGRY
;
A
#
# COMPACT_ATOMS: atom_id res chain seq x y z
N MET A 1 50.93 25.91 -11.57
CA MET A 1 50.09 26.06 -12.78
C MET A 1 50.09 24.81 -13.66
N ARG A 2 51.23 24.31 -14.17
CA ARG A 2 51.27 23.13 -15.07
C ARG A 2 50.89 21.80 -14.39
N SER A 3 51.26 21.60 -13.13
CA SER A 3 50.93 20.38 -12.36
C SER A 3 49.44 20.22 -12.08
N LEU A 4 48.73 21.34 -11.81
CA LEU A 4 47.28 21.34 -11.59
C LEU A 4 46.51 21.00 -12.86
N LEU A 5 47.00 21.48 -14.02
CA LEU A 5 46.42 21.13 -15.32
C LEU A 5 46.63 19.64 -15.64
N ALA A 6 47.79 19.07 -15.31
CA ALA A 6 48.04 17.64 -15.48
C ALA A 6 47.11 16.78 -14.61
N LEU A 7 46.90 17.17 -13.35
CA LEU A 7 45.94 16.50 -12.45
C LEU A 7 44.51 16.54 -13.00
N LEU A 8 44.06 17.69 -13.51
CA LEU A 8 42.73 17.83 -14.10
C LEU A 8 42.53 16.98 -15.36
N LEU A 9 43.55 16.85 -16.20
CA LEU A 9 43.48 16.02 -17.40
C LEU A 9 43.44 14.53 -17.05
N VAL A 10 44.19 14.11 -16.02
CA VAL A 10 44.20 12.72 -15.55
C VAL A 10 42.85 12.34 -14.92
N THR A 11 42.24 13.21 -14.12
CA THR A 11 40.92 12.94 -13.55
C THR A 11 39.82 12.90 -14.61
N LEU A 12 39.90 13.76 -15.63
CA LEU A 12 38.96 13.75 -16.76
C LEU A 12 39.09 12.46 -17.59
N ALA A 13 40.31 11.98 -17.83
CA ALA A 13 40.56 10.73 -18.54
C ALA A 13 40.03 9.52 -17.76
N LEU A 14 40.25 9.48 -16.44
CA LEU A 14 39.73 8.42 -15.56
C LEU A 14 38.20 8.43 -15.54
N ALA A 15 37.56 9.60 -15.51
CA ALA A 15 36.10 9.71 -15.58
C ALA A 15 35.54 9.18 -16.91
N ALA A 16 36.18 9.49 -18.04
CA ALA A 16 35.77 8.98 -19.35
C ALA A 16 35.89 7.45 -19.47
N LEU A 17 36.92 6.86 -18.85
CA LEU A 17 37.12 5.41 -18.77
C LEU A 17 36.08 4.73 -17.87
N CYS A 18 35.73 5.34 -16.72
CA CYS A 18 34.68 4.84 -15.83
C CYS A 18 33.26 4.97 -16.42
N CYS A 19 33.01 5.95 -17.30
CA CYS A 19 31.70 6.10 -17.95
C CYS A 19 31.50 5.19 -19.17
N CYS A 20 32.53 4.43 -19.58
CA CYS A 20 32.46 3.48 -20.69
C CYS A 20 32.21 2.04 -20.22
N GLU A 21 31.49 1.86 -19.11
CA GLU A 21 30.98 0.55 -18.73
C GLU A 21 29.88 0.17 -19.74
N LYS A 22 30.27 -0.71 -20.65
CA LYS A 22 29.43 -1.25 -21.71
C LYS A 22 28.31 -2.04 -21.04
N ASP A 23 27.14 -1.41 -20.93
CA ASP A 23 25.89 -2.04 -20.51
C ASP A 23 25.77 -3.40 -21.23
N PRO A 24 25.80 -4.54 -20.52
CA PRO A 24 25.66 -5.84 -21.18
C PRO A 24 24.27 -5.87 -21.77
N LYS A 25 24.19 -5.62 -23.10
CA LYS A 25 23.02 -5.71 -23.97
C LYS A 25 21.76 -6.06 -23.19
N ARG A 26 21.02 -5.06 -22.69
CA ARG A 26 19.59 -5.29 -22.47
C ARG A 26 19.04 -5.79 -23.80
N PRO A 27 18.38 -6.96 -23.85
CA PRO A 27 17.85 -7.47 -25.11
C PRO A 27 16.92 -6.40 -25.66
N SER A 28 17.36 -5.76 -26.74
CA SER A 28 16.64 -4.71 -27.46
C SER A 28 15.51 -5.29 -28.29
N GLY A 29 14.85 -6.33 -27.78
CA GLY A 29 13.51 -6.66 -28.19
C GLY A 29 12.62 -5.80 -27.30
N SER A 30 11.82 -4.92 -27.89
CA SER A 30 10.63 -4.43 -27.21
C SER A 30 9.99 -5.66 -26.56
N LEU A 31 9.96 -5.75 -25.22
CA LEU A 31 9.06 -6.68 -24.57
C LEU A 31 7.68 -6.20 -25.02
N SER A 32 7.18 -6.80 -26.09
CA SER A 32 5.81 -6.63 -26.52
C SER A 32 4.98 -6.82 -25.26
N ALA A 33 3.99 -5.96 -25.02
CA ALA A 33 3.11 -6.09 -23.86
C ALA A 33 2.50 -7.50 -23.76
N ASP A 34 2.52 -8.28 -24.84
CA ASP A 34 2.10 -9.67 -24.88
C ASP A 34 3.10 -10.66 -24.27
N SER A 35 4.39 -10.33 -24.20
CA SER A 35 5.42 -11.13 -23.51
C SER A 35 5.36 -11.03 -21.98
N ILE A 36 4.65 -10.03 -21.45
CA ILE A 36 4.47 -9.80 -19.99
C ILE A 36 3.13 -10.38 -19.52
N LYS A 37 2.21 -10.70 -20.44
CA LYS A 37 0.90 -11.26 -20.11
C LYS A 37 1.00 -12.76 -19.89
N ILE A 38 0.94 -13.16 -18.63
CA ILE A 38 0.82 -14.55 -18.23
C ILE A 38 -0.66 -14.96 -18.36
N THR A 39 -0.92 -16.17 -18.88
CA THR A 39 -2.31 -16.66 -18.98
C THR A 39 -2.92 -16.90 -17.60
N LYS A 40 -4.25 -16.89 -17.50
CA LYS A 40 -4.97 -17.06 -16.22
C LYS A 40 -4.63 -18.40 -15.55
N GLU A 41 -4.39 -19.43 -16.34
CA GLU A 41 -4.05 -20.79 -15.89
C GLU A 41 -2.67 -20.80 -15.22
N VAL A 42 -1.69 -20.18 -15.87
CA VAL A 42 -0.32 -20.04 -15.33
C VAL A 42 -0.34 -19.12 -14.12
N ALA A 43 -1.13 -18.04 -14.14
CA ALA A 43 -1.32 -17.14 -13.00
C ALA A 43 -1.93 -17.85 -11.77
N ASN A 44 -2.93 -18.71 -11.96
CA ASN A 44 -3.54 -19.46 -10.87
C ASN A 44 -2.59 -20.49 -10.23
N ALA A 45 -1.54 -20.93 -10.93
CA ALA A 45 -0.54 -21.86 -10.38
C ALA A 45 0.30 -21.23 -9.27
N PHE A 46 0.59 -19.92 -9.36
CA PHE A 46 1.38 -19.21 -8.36
C PHE A 46 0.57 -18.22 -7.49
N VAL A 47 -0.55 -17.69 -8.00
CA VAL A 47 -1.48 -16.87 -7.23
C VAL A 47 -2.57 -17.76 -6.64
N LYS A 48 -2.33 -18.31 -5.44
CA LYS A 48 -3.43 -18.89 -4.64
C LYS A 48 -4.37 -17.77 -4.23
N ARG A 49 -5.59 -17.77 -4.78
CA ARG A 49 -6.68 -16.90 -4.33
C ARG A 49 -6.93 -17.17 -2.84
N ARG A 50 -6.55 -16.24 -1.97
CA ARG A 50 -6.89 -16.30 -0.55
C ARG A 50 -8.42 -16.34 -0.45
N LYS A 51 -8.96 -17.36 0.23
CA LYS A 51 -10.41 -17.50 0.42
C LYS A 51 -10.90 -16.22 1.11
N ARG A 52 -11.78 -15.47 0.44
CA ARG A 52 -12.25 -14.16 0.91
C ARG A 52 -13.16 -14.24 2.12
N SER A 53 -13.71 -15.41 2.43
CA SER A 53 -14.50 -15.64 3.63
C SER A 53 -13.75 -16.54 4.58
N SER A 54 -13.38 -15.97 5.73
CA SER A 54 -12.98 -16.75 6.89
C SER A 54 -14.24 -17.17 7.65
N PRO A 55 -14.40 -18.43 8.08
CA PRO A 55 -15.49 -18.81 8.98
C PRO A 55 -15.58 -17.93 10.23
N TYR A 56 -14.46 -17.32 10.63
CA TYR A 56 -14.39 -16.38 11.74
C TYR A 56 -15.09 -15.04 11.47
N GLU A 57 -15.15 -14.55 10.23
CA GLU A 57 -15.82 -13.27 9.93
C GLU A 57 -17.31 -13.34 10.27
N TRP A 58 -17.96 -14.45 9.93
CA TRP A 58 -19.35 -14.70 10.30
C TRP A 58 -19.54 -14.76 11.82
N TYR A 59 -18.58 -15.31 12.57
CA TYR A 59 -18.64 -15.34 14.03
C TYR A 59 -18.58 -13.92 14.64
N PHE A 60 -17.71 -13.04 14.13
CA PHE A 60 -17.62 -11.67 14.61
C PHE A 60 -18.84 -10.82 14.24
N GLU A 61 -19.47 -11.08 13.09
CA GLU A 61 -20.72 -10.40 12.70
C GLU A 61 -21.89 -10.75 13.63
N PHE A 62 -21.97 -12.00 14.11
CA PHE A 62 -23.04 -12.44 15.01
C PHE A 62 -22.77 -12.11 16.48
N TYR A 63 -21.52 -12.19 16.92
CA TYR A 63 -21.12 -11.95 18.30
C TYR A 63 -20.46 -10.58 18.46
N LYS A 64 -21.27 -9.53 18.27
CA LYS A 64 -20.84 -8.15 18.51
C LYS A 64 -20.78 -7.86 19.99
N SER A 65 -19.69 -7.24 20.43
CA SER A 65 -19.57 -6.78 21.82
C SER A 65 -20.64 -5.73 22.14
N PRO A 66 -21.05 -5.57 23.40
CA PRO A 66 -21.99 -4.50 23.77
C PRO A 66 -21.52 -3.12 23.32
N LEU A 67 -20.20 -2.88 23.34
CA LEU A 67 -19.58 -1.65 22.87
C LEU A 67 -19.76 -1.45 21.36
N GLU A 68 -19.53 -2.51 20.58
CA GLU A 68 -19.72 -2.51 19.13
C GLU A 68 -21.18 -2.20 18.77
N GLN A 69 -22.14 -2.81 19.47
CA GLN A 69 -23.57 -2.55 19.25
C GLN A 69 -23.96 -1.10 19.55
N GLN A 70 -23.35 -0.49 20.58
CA GLN A 70 -23.54 0.92 20.87
C GLN A 70 -22.91 1.80 19.76
N HIS A 71 -21.75 1.41 19.25
CA HIS A 71 -21.04 2.13 18.19
C HIS A 71 -21.86 2.13 16.90
N GLU A 72 -22.30 0.95 16.45
CA GLU A 72 -23.17 0.80 15.29
C GLU A 72 -24.48 1.57 15.46
N ARG A 73 -25.04 1.62 16.67
CA ARG A 73 -26.24 2.43 16.92
C ARG A 73 -25.96 3.92 16.73
N CYS A 74 -24.80 4.42 17.15
CA CYS A 74 -24.42 5.82 16.96
C CYS A 74 -24.16 6.13 15.48
N GLU A 75 -23.42 5.27 14.77
CA GLU A 75 -23.17 5.40 13.32
C GLU A 75 -24.47 5.39 12.51
N ASN A 76 -25.43 4.53 12.89
CA ASN A 76 -26.75 4.48 12.26
C ASN A 76 -27.63 5.71 12.56
N TYR A 77 -27.24 6.57 13.51
CA TYR A 77 -27.96 7.79 13.85
C TYR A 77 -27.11 9.02 13.50
N PRO A 78 -27.32 9.65 12.32
CA PRO A 78 -26.43 10.69 11.81
C PRO A 78 -26.11 11.82 12.80
N PRO A 79 -27.04 12.31 13.64
CA PRO A 79 -26.69 13.32 14.64
C PRO A 79 -25.70 12.83 15.71
N CYS A 80 -25.72 11.56 16.08
CA CYS A 80 -24.73 10.96 16.99
C CYS A 80 -23.39 10.81 16.27
N ASP A 81 -23.40 10.29 15.03
CA ASP A 81 -22.21 10.10 14.20
C ASP A 81 -21.42 11.41 14.02
N TYR A 82 -22.09 12.48 13.55
CA TYR A 82 -21.45 13.79 13.38
C TYR A 82 -20.93 14.39 14.69
N LEU A 83 -21.59 14.11 15.82
CA LEU A 83 -21.14 14.57 17.13
C LEU A 83 -19.94 13.72 17.61
N ALA A 84 -19.95 12.42 17.36
CA ALA A 84 -18.87 11.50 17.72
C ALA A 84 -17.55 11.88 17.06
N ASP A 85 -17.59 12.37 15.81
CA ASP A 85 -16.42 12.90 15.11
C ASP A 85 -15.80 14.12 15.80
N GLN A 86 -16.60 14.91 16.55
CA GLN A 86 -16.15 16.15 17.17
C GLN A 86 -15.72 15.97 18.62
N VAL A 87 -16.49 15.19 19.40
CA VAL A 87 -16.30 15.07 20.86
C VAL A 87 -15.95 13.65 21.32
N GLY A 88 -15.93 12.69 20.39
CA GLY A 88 -15.73 11.29 20.68
C GLY A 88 -17.02 10.52 20.98
N PHE A 89 -16.97 9.22 20.72
CA PHE A 89 -18.10 8.31 20.80
C PHE A 89 -18.78 8.27 22.18
N ALA A 90 -18.04 8.19 23.29
CA ALA A 90 -18.64 8.07 24.62
C ALA A 90 -19.50 9.30 25.00
N LEU A 91 -19.04 10.51 24.65
CA LEU A 91 -19.80 11.73 24.92
C LEU A 91 -20.98 11.89 23.96
N ALA A 92 -20.78 11.58 22.68
CA ALA A 92 -21.86 11.63 21.68
C ALA A 92 -22.96 10.60 21.98
N TYR A 93 -22.58 9.36 22.28
CA TYR A 93 -23.51 8.29 22.63
C TYR A 93 -24.29 8.65 23.90
N SER A 94 -23.62 9.15 24.93
CA SER A 94 -24.30 9.55 26.16
C SER A 94 -25.27 10.73 25.99
N ARG A 95 -24.99 11.63 25.04
CA ARG A 95 -25.85 12.76 24.72
C ARG A 95 -27.17 12.37 24.05
N PHE A 96 -27.19 11.29 23.26
CA PHE A 96 -28.37 10.86 22.49
C PHE A 96 -29.07 9.63 23.08
N PHE A 97 -28.32 8.68 23.64
CA PHE A 97 -28.82 7.39 24.08
C PHE A 97 -28.75 7.18 25.61
N GLY A 98 -28.19 8.15 26.35
CA GLY A 98 -28.02 8.05 27.80
C GLY A 98 -26.80 7.24 28.21
N ARG A 99 -26.71 6.84 29.49
CA ARG A 99 -25.45 6.39 30.09
C ARG A 99 -24.73 5.27 29.28
N TYR A 100 -23.47 5.58 28.98
CA TYR A 100 -22.41 4.71 28.49
C TYR A 100 -21.92 3.78 29.59
#